data_AF-A0A961Z2C1-F1
#
_entry.id   AF-A0A961Z2C1-F1
#
_cell.length_a   1.000
_cell.length_b   1.000
_cell.length_c   1.000
_cell.angle_alpha   90.00
_cell.angle_beta   90.00
_cell.angle_gamma   90.00
#
_symmetry.space_group_name_H-M   'P 1'
#
loop_
_entity.id
_entity.type
_entity.pdbx_description
1 polymer ?
#
loop_
_entity_poly.entity_id
_entity_poly.type
_entity_poly.pdbx_seq_one_letter_code
_entity_poly.pdbx_strand_id
1 'polypeptide(L)'
;MSEALPADLEALEAGILASIGEAADEAALEAVRVASLGKKGSISEKLKTLGAMSPEERKLMGPAINGLRDRVTAAISARKGDLKAAALETRLASETLDVTLPVFSGPLAEGRVHPISQVIDEITQIFGDMGFAIAEGPDIETDFYNFTALNFPEGHPAREMHDTFFFNEKDDGERLLLRTHTSPVQIRTMLSQKPPIRVVMPGRTYRCDSDQTHT
;
A
#
# COMPACT_ATOMS: atom_id res chain seq x y z
N MET A 1 9.99 57.43 27.03
CA MET A 1 11.19 58.26 26.75
C MET A 1 12.33 57.30 26.51
N SER A 2 12.78 57.17 25.27
CA SER A 2 13.92 56.32 24.91
C SER A 2 15.19 57.02 25.39
N GLU A 3 15.78 56.56 26.48
CA GLU A 3 17.17 56.88 26.81
C GLU A 3 18.03 56.32 25.67
N ALA A 4 18.64 57.22 24.89
CA ALA A 4 19.50 56.84 23.77
C ALA A 4 20.65 55.98 24.29
N LEU A 5 20.93 54.88 23.60
CA LEU A 5 22.09 54.05 23.90
C LEU A 5 23.36 54.89 23.67
N PRO A 6 24.40 54.75 24.51
CA PRO A 6 25.70 55.33 24.22
C PRO A 6 26.15 54.90 22.81
N ALA A 7 26.66 55.83 21.99
CA ALA A 7 27.01 55.59 20.58
C ALA A 7 27.93 54.36 20.35
N ASP A 8 28.76 54.01 21.34
CA ASP A 8 29.63 52.83 21.35
C ASP A 8 28.84 51.50 21.41
N LEU A 9 27.71 51.46 22.13
CA LEU A 9 26.83 50.29 22.20
C LEU A 9 25.99 50.13 20.94
N GLU A 10 25.56 51.23 20.32
CA GLU A 10 24.83 51.18 19.03
C GLU A 10 25.72 50.66 17.89
N ALA A 11 26.97 51.14 17.81
CA ALA A 11 27.93 50.65 16.83
C ALA A 11 28.24 49.15 17.04
N LEU A 12 28.38 48.72 18.29
CA LEU A 12 28.58 47.31 18.64
C LEU A 12 27.37 46.44 18.26
N GLU A 13 26.15 46.92 18.53
CA GLU A 13 24.92 46.23 18.16
C GLU A 13 24.80 46.07 16.65
N ALA A 14 24.97 47.16 15.90
CA ALA A 14 24.88 47.14 14.45
C ALA A 14 25.88 46.18 13.81
N GLY A 15 27.13 46.16 14.30
CA GLY A 15 28.16 45.24 13.82
C GLY A 15 27.81 43.77 14.08
N ILE A 16 27.31 43.45 15.27
CA ILE A 16 26.91 42.09 15.61
C ILE A 16 25.69 41.66 14.79
N LEU A 17 24.68 42.53 14.64
CA LEU A 17 23.50 42.24 13.82
C LEU A 17 23.85 42.02 12.35
N ALA A 18 24.80 42.78 11.80
CA ALA A 18 25.33 42.55 10.47
C ALA A 18 26.00 41.18 10.34
N SER A 19 26.88 40.81 11.28
CA SER A 19 27.52 39.48 11.29
C SER A 19 26.51 38.33 11.45
N ILE A 20 25.41 38.52 12.19
CA ILE A 20 24.32 37.55 12.28
C ILE A 20 23.63 37.41 10.92
N GLY A 21 23.36 38.52 10.23
CA GLY A 21 22.73 38.51 8.90
C GLY A 21 23.60 37.83 7.83
N GLU A 22 24.92 38.01 7.90
CA GLU A 22 25.89 37.43 6.98
C GLU A 22 26.23 35.96 7.27
N ALA A 23 25.86 35.43 8.43
CA ALA A 23 26.10 34.03 8.77
C ALA A 23 25.36 33.11 7.80
N ALA A 24 26.14 32.36 7.00
CA ALA A 24 25.63 31.50 5.93
C ALA A 24 25.17 30.11 6.42
N ASP A 25 25.65 29.67 7.59
CA ASP A 25 25.35 28.36 8.16
C ASP A 25 25.34 28.39 9.70
N GLU A 26 24.93 27.28 10.33
CA GLU A 26 24.88 27.18 11.79
C GLU A 26 26.26 27.33 12.45
N ALA A 27 27.35 26.96 11.76
CA ALA A 27 28.69 27.06 12.31
C ALA A 27 29.19 28.52 12.32
N ALA A 28 28.93 29.28 11.25
CA ALA A 28 29.20 30.71 11.16
C ALA A 28 28.37 31.48 12.19
N LEU A 29 27.09 31.13 12.36
CA LEU A 29 26.24 31.77 13.38
C LEU A 29 26.73 31.45 14.81
N GLU A 30 27.20 30.22 15.06
CA GLU A 30 27.78 29.85 16.35
C GLU A 30 29.08 30.59 16.63
N ALA A 31 29.93 30.83 15.61
CA ALA A 31 31.11 31.68 15.74
C ALA A 31 30.75 33.11 16.16
N VAL A 32 29.70 33.70 15.56
CA VAL A 32 29.18 35.03 15.95
C VAL A 32 28.64 35.02 17.38
N ARG A 33 27.94 33.96 17.80
CA ARG A 33 27.46 33.80 19.19
C ARG A 33 28.61 33.74 20.18
N VAL A 34 29.67 32.98 19.89
CA VAL A 34 30.85 32.87 20.76
C VAL A 34 31.60 34.21 20.83
N ALA A 35 31.76 34.90 19.70
CA ALA A 35 32.44 36.19 19.62
C ALA A 35 31.70 37.33 20.35
N SER A 36 30.36 37.27 20.42
CA SER A 36 29.55 38.31 21.08
C SER A 36 29.19 37.95 22.53
N LEU A 37 28.68 36.74 22.78
CA LEU A 37 28.12 36.30 24.06
C LEU A 37 29.00 35.29 24.83
N GLY A 38 30.14 34.86 24.27
CA GLY A 38 31.07 33.94 24.94
C GLY A 38 31.74 34.55 26.19
N LYS A 39 32.54 33.76 26.92
CA LYS A 39 33.23 34.23 28.15
C LYS A 39 34.17 35.42 27.95
N LYS A 40 34.73 35.57 26.73
CA LYS A 40 35.54 36.70 26.25
C LYS A 40 34.84 37.46 25.12
N GLY A 41 33.53 37.31 25.00
CA GLY A 41 32.75 37.94 23.94
C GLY A 41 32.62 39.44 24.17
N SER A 42 32.42 40.20 23.08
CA SER A 42 32.36 41.66 23.13
C SER A 42 31.31 42.20 24.11
N ILE A 43 30.13 41.57 24.21
CA ILE A 43 29.07 41.95 25.17
C ILE A 43 29.43 41.51 26.59
N SER A 44 30.02 40.32 26.74
CA SER A 44 30.46 39.79 28.04
C SER A 44 31.59 40.62 28.66
N GLU A 45 32.50 41.15 27.85
CA GLU A 45 33.53 42.10 28.32
C GLU A 45 32.91 43.41 28.79
N LYS A 46 31.92 43.97 28.06
CA LYS A 46 31.17 45.15 28.51
C LYS A 46 30.44 44.90 29.84
N LEU A 47 29.84 43.72 30.03
CA LEU A 47 29.20 43.35 31.31
C LEU A 47 30.19 43.32 32.49
N LYS A 48 31.44 42.90 32.28
CA LYS A 48 32.47 42.92 33.35
C LYS A 48 32.83 44.33 33.80
N THR A 49 32.78 45.31 32.89
CA THR A 49 33.09 46.72 33.22
C THR A 49 32.11 47.34 34.21
N LEU A 50 30.88 46.81 34.32
CA LEU A 50 29.88 47.26 35.30
C LEU A 50 30.35 47.13 36.76
N GLY A 51 31.25 46.19 37.05
CA GLY A 51 31.81 45.99 38.39
C GLY A 51 32.67 47.16 38.87
N ALA A 52 33.28 47.91 37.95
CA ALA A 52 34.16 49.05 38.24
C ALA A 52 33.46 50.42 38.23
N MET A 53 32.19 50.47 37.79
CA MET A 53 31.41 51.71 37.68
C MET A 53 30.83 52.20 39.01
N SER A 54 30.57 53.50 39.09
CA SER A 54 29.84 54.09 40.22
C SER A 54 28.38 53.62 40.26
N PRO A 55 27.67 53.73 41.41
CA PRO A 55 26.27 53.32 41.53
C PRO A 55 25.33 54.01 40.53
N GLU A 56 25.59 55.29 40.21
CA GLU A 56 24.77 56.08 39.28
C GLU A 56 25.00 55.64 37.82
N GLU A 57 26.26 55.46 37.41
CA GLU A 57 26.61 54.96 36.07
C GLU A 57 26.13 53.53 35.85
N ARG A 58 26.22 52.67 36.86
CA ARG A 58 25.74 51.29 36.80
C ARG A 58 24.21 51.23 36.60
N LYS A 59 23.46 52.18 37.15
CA LYS A 59 22.00 52.27 37.01
C LYS A 59 21.57 52.59 35.58
N LEU A 60 22.39 53.33 34.84
CA LEU A 60 22.16 53.66 33.42
C LEU A 60 22.70 52.57 32.48
N MET A 61 23.96 52.15 32.68
CA MET A 61 24.67 51.23 31.78
C MET A 61 24.26 49.76 31.94
N GLY A 62 23.83 49.35 33.14
CA GLY A 62 23.40 47.98 33.41
C GLY A 62 22.19 47.55 32.55
N PRO A 63 21.08 48.29 32.58
CA PRO A 63 19.92 48.02 31.73
C PRO A 63 20.25 48.10 30.23
N ALA A 64 21.08 49.06 29.81
CA ALA A 64 21.48 49.23 28.41
C ALA A 64 22.23 48.01 27.86
N ILE A 65 23.23 47.50 28.59
CA ILE A 65 24.03 46.33 28.18
C ILE A 65 23.21 45.04 28.25
N ASN A 66 22.34 44.88 29.27
CA ASN A 66 21.44 43.73 29.33
C ASN A 66 20.42 43.74 28.19
N GLY A 67 19.85 44.89 27.85
CA GLY A 67 18.95 45.04 26.71
C GLY A 67 19.63 44.71 25.38
N LEU A 68 20.88 45.14 25.20
CA LEU A 68 21.71 44.76 24.03
C LEU A 68 21.91 43.24 23.96
N ARG A 69 22.30 42.61 25.08
CA ARG A 69 22.48 41.15 25.16
C ARG A 69 21.20 40.42 24.75
N ASP A 70 20.05 40.88 25.25
CA ASP A 70 18.77 40.22 25.00
C ASP A 70 18.34 40.38 23.54
N ARG A 71 18.53 41.56 22.92
CA ARG A 71 18.28 41.78 21.48
C ARG A 71 19.18 40.93 20.59
N VAL A 72 20.48 40.86 20.89
CA VAL A 72 21.44 40.01 20.16
C VAL A 72 21.10 38.54 20.32
N THR A 73 20.73 38.11 21.53
CA THR A 73 20.29 36.72 21.77
C THR A 73 19.05 36.38 20.96
N ALA A 74 18.07 37.28 20.91
CA ALA A 74 16.87 37.12 20.10
C ALA A 74 17.20 37.05 18.60
N ALA A 75 18.06 37.92 18.09
CA ALA A 75 18.48 37.93 16.69
C ALA A 75 19.22 36.64 16.29
N ILE A 76 20.12 36.13 17.14
CA ILE A 76 20.79 34.85 16.93
C ILE A 76 19.76 33.70 16.91
N SER A 77 18.80 33.69 17.83
CA SER A 77 17.77 32.64 17.87
C SER A 77 16.88 32.68 16.63
N ALA A 78 16.50 33.87 16.16
CA ALA A 78 15.71 34.05 14.94
C ALA A 78 16.47 33.53 13.72
N ARG A 79 17.72 33.99 13.53
CA ARG A 79 18.57 33.54 12.41
C ARG A 79 18.84 32.04 12.43
N LYS A 80 19.00 31.44 13.60
CA LYS A 80 19.14 29.99 13.75
C LYS A 80 17.88 29.26 13.29
N GLY A 81 16.69 29.80 13.58
CA GLY A 81 15.42 29.29 13.07
C GLY A 81 15.37 29.31 11.54
N ASP A 82 15.74 30.44 10.94
CA ASP A 82 15.73 30.62 9.48
C ASP A 82 16.68 29.63 8.77
N LEU A 83 17.91 29.49 9.28
CA LEU A 83 18.89 28.57 8.71
C LEU A 83 18.44 27.10 8.79
N LYS A 84 17.79 26.72 9.91
CA LYS A 84 17.22 25.39 10.07
C LYS A 84 16.07 25.12 9.12
N ALA A 85 15.18 26.10 8.95
CA ALA A 85 14.06 26.00 8.02
C ALA A 85 14.57 25.84 6.58
N ALA A 86 15.55 26.66 6.17
CA ALA A 86 16.16 26.58 4.84
C ALA A 86 16.87 25.25 4.58
N ALA A 87 17.60 24.72 5.58
CA ALA A 87 18.24 23.43 5.48
C ALA A 87 17.21 22.27 5.38
N LEU A 88 16.11 22.37 6.13
CA LEU A 88 15.02 21.39 6.07
C LEU A 88 14.34 21.39 4.70
N GLU A 89 13.98 22.56 4.16
CA GLU A 89 13.38 22.69 2.83
C GLU A 89 14.27 22.11 1.74
N THR A 90 15.57 22.40 1.79
CA THR A 90 16.55 21.83 0.84
C THR A 90 16.55 20.30 0.91
N ARG A 91 16.52 19.75 2.13
CA ARG A 91 16.48 18.30 2.34
C ARG A 91 15.18 17.69 1.80
N LEU A 92 14.02 18.28 2.12
CA LEU A 92 12.72 17.82 1.65
C LEU A 92 12.62 17.83 0.11
N ALA A 93 13.12 18.89 -0.53
CA ALA A 93 13.18 18.98 -1.98
C ALA A 93 14.07 17.87 -2.59
N SER A 94 15.19 17.54 -1.95
CA SER A 94 16.10 16.48 -2.42
C SER A 94 15.56 15.06 -2.20
N GLU A 95 14.72 14.87 -1.19
CA GLU A 95 14.12 13.59 -0.81
C GLU A 95 12.71 13.39 -1.44
N THR A 96 12.31 14.26 -2.38
CA THR A 96 11.03 14.12 -3.08
C THR A 96 11.07 12.93 -4.03
N LEU A 97 10.10 12.03 -3.89
CA LEU A 97 9.96 10.82 -4.69
C LEU A 97 8.65 10.88 -5.49
N ASP A 98 8.64 10.23 -6.66
CA ASP A 98 7.41 10.02 -7.43
C ASP A 98 6.55 8.93 -6.79
N VAL A 99 5.51 9.36 -6.09
CA VAL A 99 4.55 8.49 -5.40
C VAL A 99 3.63 7.72 -6.34
N THR A 100 3.65 8.02 -7.64
CA THR A 100 2.83 7.32 -8.66
C THR A 100 3.51 6.10 -9.24
N LEU A 101 4.80 5.88 -8.94
CA LEU A 101 5.53 4.72 -9.41
C LEU A 101 4.91 3.41 -8.89
N PRO A 102 4.77 2.39 -9.75
CA PRO A 102 4.19 1.12 -9.35
C PRO A 102 5.12 0.39 -8.36
N VAL A 103 4.59 0.03 -7.20
CA VAL A 103 5.33 -0.68 -6.13
C VAL A 103 5.59 -2.15 -6.50
N PHE A 104 4.67 -2.75 -7.25
CA PHE A 104 4.74 -4.12 -7.75
C PHE A 104 4.26 -4.16 -9.20
N SER A 105 5.18 -4.15 -10.15
CA SER A 105 4.86 -4.30 -11.56
C SER A 105 5.01 -5.77 -11.97
N GLY A 106 3.91 -6.51 -11.96
CA GLY A 106 3.93 -7.91 -12.41
C GLY A 106 2.53 -8.46 -12.69
N PRO A 107 2.35 -9.28 -13.75
CA PRO A 107 1.10 -9.99 -14.02
C PRO A 107 0.64 -10.93 -12.88
N LEU A 108 1.54 -11.19 -11.92
CA LEU A 108 1.39 -12.10 -10.78
C LEU A 108 1.16 -11.36 -9.45
N ALA A 109 0.96 -10.03 -9.46
CA ALA A 109 0.68 -9.28 -8.23
C ALA A 109 -0.67 -9.67 -7.60
N GLU A 110 -1.59 -10.22 -8.39
CA GLU A 110 -2.93 -10.64 -7.98
C GLU A 110 -3.24 -12.06 -8.48
N GLY A 111 -3.97 -12.83 -7.67
CA GLY A 111 -4.52 -14.11 -8.06
C GLY A 111 -5.65 -13.95 -9.09
N ARG A 112 -5.82 -14.93 -9.98
CA ARG A 112 -6.88 -14.93 -11.00
C ARG A 112 -7.70 -16.20 -10.89
N VAL A 113 -9.02 -16.06 -11.04
CA VAL A 113 -9.93 -17.20 -11.16
C VAL A 113 -9.84 -17.76 -12.59
N HIS A 114 -9.85 -19.08 -12.74
CA HIS A 114 -9.81 -19.72 -14.05
C HIS A 114 -11.03 -19.29 -14.90
N PRO A 115 -10.88 -18.98 -16.20
CA PRO A 115 -11.98 -18.51 -17.04
C PRO A 115 -13.20 -19.45 -17.05
N ILE A 116 -12.97 -20.78 -17.07
CA ILE A 116 -14.07 -21.76 -16.99
C ILE A 116 -14.83 -21.63 -15.67
N SER A 117 -14.15 -21.43 -14.53
CA SER A 117 -14.82 -21.26 -13.24
C SER A 117 -15.66 -19.99 -13.22
N GLN A 118 -15.16 -18.89 -13.80
CA GLN A 118 -15.92 -17.64 -13.92
C GLN A 118 -17.23 -17.84 -14.70
N VAL A 119 -17.17 -18.56 -15.83
CA VAL A 119 -18.35 -18.86 -16.64
C VAL A 119 -19.32 -19.81 -15.92
N ILE A 120 -18.81 -20.83 -15.23
CA ILE A 120 -19.64 -21.73 -14.42
C ILE A 120 -20.36 -20.95 -13.33
N ASP A 121 -19.66 -20.06 -12.62
CA ASP A 121 -20.22 -19.23 -11.55
C ASP A 121 -21.30 -18.30 -12.09
N GLU A 122 -21.05 -17.64 -13.23
CA GLU A 122 -22.01 -16.75 -13.90
C GLU A 122 -23.29 -17.49 -14.32
N ILE A 123 -23.16 -18.63 -15.01
CA ILE A 123 -24.31 -19.45 -15.42
C ILE A 123 -25.08 -19.92 -14.19
N THR A 124 -24.38 -20.40 -13.17
CA THR A 124 -24.97 -20.89 -11.93
C THR A 124 -25.75 -19.80 -11.20
N GLN A 125 -25.22 -18.58 -11.17
CA GLN A 125 -25.90 -17.43 -10.59
C GLN A 125 -27.20 -17.11 -11.34
N ILE A 126 -27.17 -17.05 -12.68
CA ILE A 126 -28.35 -16.77 -13.51
C ILE A 126 -29.47 -17.78 -13.20
N PHE A 127 -29.16 -19.07 -13.17
CA PHE A 127 -30.15 -20.11 -12.89
C PHE A 127 -30.58 -20.12 -11.41
N GLY A 128 -29.69 -19.78 -10.49
CA GLY A 128 -29.99 -19.58 -9.08
C GLY A 128 -31.05 -18.50 -8.86
N ASP A 129 -30.93 -17.37 -9.56
CA ASP A 129 -31.92 -16.27 -9.52
C ASP A 129 -33.30 -16.69 -10.05
N MET A 130 -33.34 -17.69 -10.95
CA MET A 130 -34.57 -18.31 -11.45
C MET A 130 -35.13 -19.42 -10.53
N GLY A 131 -34.46 -19.70 -9.41
CA GLY A 131 -34.87 -20.71 -8.43
C GLY A 131 -34.46 -22.16 -8.79
N PHE A 132 -33.41 -22.35 -9.59
CA PHE A 132 -32.79 -23.66 -9.81
C PHE A 132 -31.77 -23.95 -8.70
N ALA A 133 -31.70 -25.20 -8.27
CA ALA A 133 -30.64 -25.68 -7.37
C ALA A 133 -29.45 -26.24 -8.17
N ILE A 134 -28.27 -26.28 -7.56
CA ILE A 134 -27.09 -26.92 -8.15
C ILE A 134 -27.09 -28.39 -7.72
N ALA A 135 -26.91 -29.30 -8.67
CA ALA A 135 -26.72 -30.71 -8.39
C ALA A 135 -25.40 -31.20 -8.99
N GLU A 136 -24.63 -31.93 -8.18
CA GLU A 136 -23.35 -32.51 -8.56
C GLU A 136 -23.41 -34.03 -8.50
N GLY A 137 -22.47 -34.68 -9.18
CA GLY A 137 -22.32 -36.13 -9.14
C GLY A 137 -20.93 -36.57 -9.56
N PRO A 138 -20.65 -37.88 -9.48
CA PRO A 138 -19.32 -38.42 -9.71
C PRO A 138 -18.87 -38.24 -11.15
N ASP A 139 -17.55 -38.16 -11.36
CA ASP A 139 -16.92 -38.16 -12.69
C ASP A 139 -16.84 -39.57 -13.29
N ILE A 140 -16.68 -40.60 -12.44
CA ILE A 140 -16.72 -42.01 -12.83
C ILE A 140 -18.16 -42.51 -12.69
N GLU A 141 -18.70 -43.06 -13.76
CA GLU A 141 -20.07 -43.56 -13.85
C GLU A 141 -20.15 -45.01 -14.31
N THR A 142 -21.34 -45.58 -14.16
CA THR A 142 -21.70 -46.88 -14.74
C THR A 142 -22.38 -46.68 -16.10
N ASP A 143 -22.36 -47.71 -16.95
CA ASP A 143 -23.07 -47.71 -18.24
C ASP A 143 -24.56 -47.38 -18.07
N PHE A 144 -25.17 -47.85 -16.97
CA PHE A 144 -26.58 -47.59 -16.70
C PHE A 144 -26.88 -46.09 -16.60
N TYR A 145 -26.16 -45.35 -15.76
CA TYR A 145 -26.43 -43.92 -15.54
C TYR A 145 -25.99 -43.05 -16.72
N ASN A 146 -24.90 -43.41 -17.40
CA ASN A 146 -24.38 -42.62 -18.52
C ASN A 146 -25.09 -42.90 -19.85
N PHE A 147 -25.70 -44.08 -20.04
CA PHE A 147 -26.34 -44.43 -21.30
C PHE A 147 -27.74 -45.02 -21.14
N THR A 148 -27.86 -46.16 -20.48
CA THR A 148 -29.12 -46.94 -20.49
C THR A 148 -30.31 -46.15 -19.96
N ALA A 149 -30.15 -45.44 -18.83
CA ALA A 149 -31.20 -44.62 -18.23
C ALA A 149 -31.58 -43.38 -19.06
N LEU A 150 -30.73 -42.98 -20.01
CA LEU A 150 -30.95 -41.88 -20.96
C LEU A 150 -31.49 -42.39 -22.31
N ASN A 151 -31.99 -43.63 -22.35
CA ASN A 151 -32.58 -44.25 -23.53
C ASN A 151 -31.58 -44.53 -24.66
N PHE A 152 -30.31 -44.78 -24.32
CA PHE A 152 -29.33 -45.31 -25.26
C PHE A 152 -29.17 -46.83 -25.00
N PRO A 153 -29.82 -47.73 -25.76
CA PRO A 153 -29.68 -49.18 -25.56
C PRO A 153 -28.30 -49.71 -26.01
N GLU A 154 -27.97 -50.94 -25.65
CA GLU A 154 -26.76 -51.62 -26.13
C GLU A 154 -26.72 -51.67 -27.67
N GLY A 155 -25.54 -51.42 -28.25
CA GLY A 155 -25.37 -51.32 -29.71
C GLY A 155 -25.88 -50.01 -30.33
N HIS A 156 -26.35 -49.04 -29.53
CA HIS A 156 -26.73 -47.73 -30.05
C HIS A 156 -25.48 -46.95 -30.52
N PRO A 157 -25.46 -46.36 -31.73
CA PRO A 157 -24.29 -45.65 -32.26
C PRO A 157 -23.76 -44.56 -31.33
N ALA A 158 -24.63 -43.86 -30.59
CA ALA A 158 -24.19 -42.87 -29.60
C ALA A 158 -23.27 -43.45 -28.50
N ARG A 159 -23.37 -44.74 -28.15
CA ARG A 159 -22.45 -45.36 -27.18
C ARG A 159 -21.02 -45.48 -27.72
N GLU A 160 -20.89 -45.65 -29.05
CA GLU A 160 -19.62 -45.73 -29.77
C GLU A 160 -19.13 -44.34 -30.21
N MET A 161 -20.03 -43.44 -30.59
CA MET A 161 -19.74 -42.08 -31.09
C MET A 161 -19.38 -41.05 -30.01
N HIS A 162 -19.48 -41.40 -28.73
CA HIS A 162 -19.14 -40.48 -27.63
C HIS A 162 -17.68 -40.56 -27.18
N ASP A 163 -16.83 -41.31 -27.88
CA ASP A 163 -15.39 -41.45 -27.59
C ASP A 163 -15.15 -41.67 -26.09
N THR A 164 -15.84 -42.67 -25.53
CA THR A 164 -15.91 -42.85 -24.07
C THR A 164 -14.63 -43.45 -23.53
N PHE A 165 -14.08 -42.85 -22.46
CA PHE A 165 -13.00 -43.49 -21.69
C PHE A 165 -13.58 -44.55 -20.77
N PHE A 166 -13.26 -45.81 -21.06
CA PHE A 166 -13.64 -46.95 -20.24
C PHE A 166 -12.49 -47.43 -19.36
N PHE A 167 -12.80 -47.83 -18.13
CA PHE A 167 -11.88 -48.53 -17.25
C PHE A 167 -11.75 -50.01 -17.64
N ASN A 168 -10.83 -50.70 -16.97
CA ASN A 168 -10.75 -52.15 -17.05
C ASN A 168 -12.06 -52.77 -16.53
N GLU A 169 -12.48 -53.85 -17.19
CA GLU A 169 -13.62 -54.65 -16.76
C GLU A 169 -13.35 -55.26 -15.38
N LYS A 170 -14.36 -55.22 -14.52
CA LYS A 170 -14.32 -55.87 -13.20
C LYS A 170 -14.61 -57.37 -13.35
N ASP A 171 -14.32 -58.13 -12.29
CA ASP A 171 -14.58 -59.59 -12.24
C ASP A 171 -16.06 -59.97 -12.42
N ASP A 172 -16.99 -59.03 -12.19
CA ASP A 172 -18.44 -59.20 -12.36
C ASP A 172 -18.94 -58.84 -13.77
N GLY A 173 -18.04 -58.48 -14.69
CA GLY A 173 -18.36 -58.06 -16.05
C GLY A 173 -18.80 -56.60 -16.17
N GLU A 174 -18.86 -55.84 -15.07
CA GLU A 174 -19.17 -54.41 -15.12
C GLU A 174 -17.95 -53.61 -15.59
N ARG A 175 -18.18 -52.69 -16.53
CA ARG A 175 -17.15 -51.76 -17.00
C ARG A 175 -17.54 -50.33 -16.61
N LEU A 176 -16.75 -49.74 -15.71
CA LEU A 176 -16.88 -48.33 -15.36
C LEU A 176 -16.37 -47.44 -16.49
N LEU A 177 -16.82 -46.19 -16.52
CA LEU A 177 -16.42 -45.20 -17.51
C LEU A 177 -16.29 -43.80 -16.90
N LEU A 178 -15.58 -42.90 -17.58
CA LEU A 178 -15.66 -41.47 -17.30
C LEU A 178 -16.87 -40.87 -18.01
N ARG A 179 -17.68 -40.07 -17.31
CA ARG A 179 -18.92 -39.52 -17.87
C ARG A 179 -18.67 -38.62 -19.08
N THR A 180 -19.48 -38.79 -20.13
CA THR A 180 -19.37 -38.06 -21.40
C THR A 180 -20.20 -36.77 -21.45
N HIS A 181 -21.09 -36.61 -20.46
CA HIS A 181 -21.99 -35.49 -20.22
C HIS A 181 -22.46 -35.51 -18.76
N THR A 182 -23.06 -34.42 -18.25
CA THR A 182 -23.54 -34.34 -16.86
C THR A 182 -24.96 -34.90 -16.64
N SER A 183 -25.59 -35.46 -17.69
CA SER A 183 -26.89 -36.13 -17.62
C SER A 183 -27.03 -37.28 -16.60
N PRO A 184 -25.98 -38.03 -16.20
CA PRO A 184 -26.08 -39.00 -15.11
C PRO A 184 -26.61 -38.40 -13.81
N VAL A 185 -26.23 -37.14 -13.54
CA VAL A 185 -26.72 -36.39 -12.36
C VAL A 185 -28.23 -36.16 -12.48
N GLN A 186 -28.77 -35.93 -13.67
CA GLN A 186 -30.21 -35.78 -13.90
C GLN A 186 -30.97 -37.04 -13.49
N ILE A 187 -30.51 -38.21 -13.92
CA ILE A 187 -31.10 -39.50 -13.54
C ILE A 187 -31.05 -39.69 -12.03
N ARG A 188 -29.89 -39.45 -11.42
CA ARG A 188 -29.71 -39.58 -9.96
C ARG A 188 -30.65 -38.65 -9.17
N THR A 189 -30.80 -37.40 -9.60
CA THR A 189 -31.75 -36.46 -8.99
C THR A 189 -33.20 -36.93 -9.14
N MET A 190 -33.59 -37.42 -10.32
CA MET A 190 -34.95 -37.90 -10.55
C MET A 190 -35.28 -39.19 -9.78
N LEU A 191 -34.27 -40.02 -9.47
CA LEU A 191 -34.44 -41.20 -8.63
C LEU A 191 -34.51 -40.87 -7.14
N SER A 192 -33.83 -39.81 -6.70
CA SER A 192 -33.80 -39.40 -5.29
C SER A 192 -34.92 -38.44 -4.88
N GLN A 193 -35.51 -37.72 -5.85
CA GLN A 193 -36.53 -36.69 -5.60
C GLN A 193 -37.71 -36.82 -6.58
N LYS A 194 -38.93 -36.54 -6.09
CA LYS A 194 -40.13 -36.44 -6.94
C LYS A 194 -40.32 -35.02 -7.49
N PRO A 195 -40.96 -34.86 -8.67
CA PRO A 195 -41.33 -33.55 -9.20
C PRO A 195 -42.12 -32.67 -8.20
N PRO A 196 -41.96 -31.33 -8.25
CA PRO A 196 -41.18 -30.56 -9.24
C PRO A 196 -39.67 -30.58 -8.97
N ILE A 197 -38.87 -30.67 -10.05
CA ILE A 197 -37.40 -30.64 -10.02
C ILE A 197 -36.93 -29.47 -10.89
N ARG A 198 -36.04 -28.63 -10.34
CA ARG A 198 -35.38 -27.53 -11.05
C ARG A 198 -33.92 -27.50 -10.63
N VAL A 199 -33.05 -28.07 -11.45
CA VAL A 199 -31.62 -28.20 -11.14
C VAL A 199 -30.76 -27.91 -12.34
N VAL A 200 -29.56 -27.38 -12.10
CA VAL A 200 -28.46 -27.27 -13.07
C VAL A 200 -27.28 -28.10 -12.57
N MET A 201 -26.53 -28.68 -13.51
CA MET A 201 -25.46 -29.65 -13.20
C MET A 201 -24.16 -29.28 -13.90
N PRO A 202 -23.44 -28.26 -13.40
CA PRO A 202 -22.09 -28.00 -13.85
C PRO A 202 -21.17 -29.18 -13.47
N GLY A 203 -20.23 -29.52 -14.33
CA GLY A 203 -19.33 -30.64 -14.07
C GLY A 203 -18.38 -30.91 -15.22
N ARG A 204 -17.28 -31.59 -14.92
CA ARG A 204 -16.32 -32.04 -15.92
C ARG A 204 -16.89 -33.20 -16.70
N THR A 205 -16.56 -33.25 -17.98
CA THR A 205 -16.93 -34.35 -18.89
C THR A 205 -15.69 -34.77 -19.65
N TYR A 206 -15.65 -36.02 -20.07
CA TYR A 206 -14.47 -36.62 -20.65
C TYR A 206 -14.84 -37.28 -21.98
N ARG A 207 -14.10 -36.94 -23.02
CA ARG A 207 -14.21 -37.55 -24.35
C ARG A 207 -12.81 -37.81 -24.89
N CYS A 208 -12.63 -38.95 -25.51
CA CYS A 208 -11.39 -39.41 -26.11
C CYS A 208 -11.23 -38.80 -27.50
N ASP A 209 -11.35 -37.47 -27.57
CA ASP A 209 -11.18 -36.68 -28.77
C ASP A 209 -10.30 -35.48 -28.39
N SER A 210 -9.09 -35.42 -28.94
CA SER A 210 -8.11 -34.40 -28.60
C SER A 210 -7.50 -33.81 -29.87
N ASP A 211 -7.93 -32.59 -30.18
CA ASP A 211 -7.42 -31.77 -31.28
C ASP A 211 -7.34 -30.28 -30.85
N GLN A 212 -7.31 -29.34 -31.79
CA GLN A 212 -7.22 -27.91 -31.45
C GLN A 212 -8.49 -27.34 -30.81
N THR A 213 -9.63 -27.98 -31.04
CA THR A 213 -10.97 -27.57 -30.59
C THR A 213 -11.61 -28.53 -29.58
N HIS A 214 -11.02 -29.72 -29.41
CA HIS A 214 -11.46 -30.78 -28.50
C HIS A 214 -10.34 -31.13 -27.52
N THR A 215 -10.69 -31.25 -26.23
CA THR A 215 -9.74 -31.51 -25.13
C THR A 215 -10.31 -32.51 -24.15
#